data_AF-A0A8T9BCE4-F1
#
_entry.id   AF-A0A8T9BCE4-F1
#
_cell.length_a   1.000
_cell.length_b   1.000
_cell.length_c   1.000
_cell.angle_alpha   90.00
_cell.angle_beta   90.00
_cell.angle_gamma   90.00
#
_symmetry.space_group_name_H-M   'P 1'
#
loop_
_entity.id
_entity.type
_entity.pdbx_description
1 polymer ?
#
loop_
_entity_poly.entity_id
_entity_poly.type
_entity_poly.pdbx_seq_one_letter_code
_entity_poly.pdbx_strand_id
1 'polypeptide(L)'
;MSSNVGLSTPRGSGTSGYVQRNLAHLRPRDQGKPYSTDFDSMKHRQRQPDKEILEHDRKRDIEVKVFELRDRLEDEEVDEEEIETQTEALRRKLTKESERGGGQVKKGLKMHQVHELAQAKIKQDDRFRSALGIGRDYEEGSHWKKDEERRMAKLEKLERETEPEK
;
A
#
# COMPACT_ATOMS: atom_id res chain seq x y z
N MET A 1 32.25 -2.95 -40.27
CA MET A 1 33.40 -2.03 -40.07
C MET A 1 33.99 -2.34 -38.71
N SER A 2 35.29 -2.59 -38.61
CA SER A 2 35.95 -2.83 -37.32
C SER A 2 35.78 -1.57 -36.46
N SER A 3 35.35 -1.72 -35.21
CA SER A 3 35.11 -0.62 -34.26
C SER A 3 36.43 0.00 -33.79
N ASN A 4 37.26 0.50 -34.70
CA ASN A 4 38.62 0.98 -34.42
C ASN A 4 39.53 -0.05 -33.71
N VAL A 5 39.29 -1.35 -33.92
CA VAL A 5 40.10 -2.44 -33.36
C VAL A 5 40.80 -3.20 -34.49
N GLY A 6 42.13 -3.33 -34.42
CA GLY A 6 42.95 -4.05 -35.41
C GLY A 6 44.07 -3.21 -36.02
N LEU A 7 44.77 -3.79 -37.01
CA LEU A 7 45.78 -3.07 -37.81
C LEU A 7 45.12 -2.29 -38.95
N SER A 8 45.67 -1.13 -39.29
CA SER A 8 45.21 -0.34 -40.45
C SER A 8 45.47 -1.07 -41.78
N THR A 9 46.62 -1.73 -41.91
CA THR A 9 46.90 -2.66 -43.02
C THR A 9 47.65 -3.90 -42.53
N PRO A 10 47.39 -5.11 -43.07
CA PRO A 10 48.16 -6.32 -42.70
C PRO A 10 49.59 -6.36 -43.26
N ARG A 11 49.89 -5.56 -44.29
CA ARG A 11 51.18 -5.53 -44.98
C ARG A 11 52.28 -5.01 -44.04
N GLY A 12 53.39 -5.74 -43.96
CA GLY A 12 54.51 -5.40 -43.06
C GLY A 12 54.36 -5.93 -41.63
N SER A 13 53.18 -6.42 -41.23
CA SER A 13 52.97 -7.03 -39.89
C SER A 13 53.44 -8.48 -39.79
N GLY A 14 53.71 -9.14 -40.92
CA GLY A 14 54.07 -10.57 -40.96
C GLY A 14 52.92 -11.53 -40.59
N THR A 15 51.68 -11.04 -40.49
CA THR A 15 50.49 -11.85 -40.15
C THR A 15 49.36 -11.64 -41.16
N SER A 16 48.29 -12.45 -41.07
CA SER A 16 47.12 -12.35 -41.95
C SER A 16 46.21 -11.15 -41.67
N GLY A 17 46.43 -10.41 -40.57
CA GLY A 17 45.56 -9.31 -40.15
C GLY A 17 44.20 -9.74 -39.61
N TYR A 18 44.00 -11.03 -39.29
CA TYR A 18 42.76 -11.53 -38.71
C TYR A 18 42.62 -11.10 -37.24
N VAL A 19 41.53 -10.42 -36.91
CA VAL A 19 41.25 -9.91 -35.55
C VAL A 19 40.12 -10.73 -34.93
N GLN A 20 40.42 -11.43 -33.84
CA GLN A 20 39.43 -12.17 -33.06
C GLN A 20 38.96 -11.34 -31.87
N ARG A 21 37.65 -11.41 -31.56
CA ARG A 21 37.11 -10.84 -30.32
C ARG A 21 37.64 -11.59 -29.10
N ASN A 22 38.00 -10.87 -28.04
CA ASN A 22 38.36 -11.50 -26.78
C ASN A 22 37.12 -12.12 -26.11
N LEU A 23 37.13 -13.45 -25.92
CA LEU A 23 36.03 -14.18 -25.27
C LEU A 23 35.99 -13.97 -23.75
N ALA A 24 37.11 -13.63 -23.13
CA ALA A 24 37.21 -13.35 -21.70
C ALA A 24 36.89 -11.89 -21.35
N HIS A 25 36.65 -11.02 -22.35
CA HIS A 25 36.29 -9.64 -22.10
C HIS A 25 34.83 -9.56 -21.61
N LEU A 26 34.67 -9.41 -20.30
CA LEU A 26 33.37 -9.19 -19.66
C LEU A 26 32.88 -7.78 -20.00
N ARG A 27 31.88 -7.68 -20.89
CA ARG A 27 31.18 -6.40 -21.11
C ARG A 27 30.46 -6.04 -19.80
N PRO A 28 30.60 -4.79 -19.29
CA PRO A 28 29.75 -4.33 -18.20
C PRO A 28 28.30 -4.58 -18.59
N ARG A 29 27.62 -5.42 -17.81
CA ARG A 29 26.20 -5.67 -17.99
C ARG A 29 25.50 -4.34 -17.74
N ASP A 30 24.60 -3.95 -18.62
CA ASP A 30 23.71 -2.82 -18.36
C ASP A 30 22.84 -3.24 -17.17
N GLN A 31 23.30 -2.88 -15.97
CA GLN A 31 22.61 -3.13 -14.72
C GLN A 31 21.51 -2.08 -14.65
N GLY A 32 20.44 -2.26 -15.44
CA GLY A 32 19.17 -1.65 -15.12
C GLY A 32 18.91 -1.98 -13.66
N LYS A 33 18.97 -0.96 -12.78
CA LYS A 33 18.89 -1.17 -11.33
C LYS A 33 17.63 -2.01 -11.06
N PRO A 34 17.71 -3.12 -10.29
CA PRO A 34 16.54 -3.99 -10.07
C PRO A 34 15.48 -3.34 -9.16
N TYR A 35 15.67 -2.08 -8.81
CA TYR A 35 14.79 -1.27 -7.98
C TYR A 35 14.57 0.06 -8.67
N SER A 36 13.32 0.52 -8.64
CA SER A 36 12.96 1.85 -9.15
C SER A 36 13.73 2.94 -8.41
N THR A 37 14.26 3.89 -9.16
CA THR A 37 14.86 5.12 -8.65
C THR A 37 13.82 6.20 -8.40
N ASP A 38 12.54 5.92 -8.66
CA ASP A 38 11.47 6.88 -8.48
C ASP A 38 11.22 7.05 -6.98
N PHE A 39 11.57 8.23 -6.46
CA PHE A 39 11.34 8.60 -5.05
C PHE A 39 9.88 8.44 -4.62
N ASP A 40 8.93 8.56 -5.56
CA ASP A 40 7.51 8.38 -5.29
C ASP A 40 7.14 6.91 -5.01
N SER A 41 7.88 5.96 -5.61
CA SER A 41 7.72 4.52 -5.34
C SER A 41 8.27 4.11 -3.97
N MET A 42 9.18 4.91 -3.40
CA MET A 42 9.77 4.69 -2.08
C MET A 42 8.89 5.20 -0.93
N LYS A 43 7.87 6.02 -1.22
CA LYS A 43 6.93 6.50 -0.18
C LYS A 43 6.13 5.33 0.36
N HIS A 44 6.13 5.17 1.68
CA HIS A 44 5.33 4.13 2.34
C HIS A 44 3.84 4.43 2.18
N ARG A 45 3.16 3.70 1.29
CA ARG A 45 1.71 3.79 1.15
C ARG A 45 1.05 2.77 2.06
N GLN A 46 0.16 3.23 2.93
CA GLN A 46 -0.68 2.33 3.73
C GLN A 46 -1.51 1.45 2.78
N ARG A 47 -1.46 0.13 2.98
CA ARG A 47 -2.26 -0.82 2.20
C ARG A 47 -3.72 -0.62 2.55
N GLN A 48 -4.54 -0.28 1.55
CA GLN A 48 -5.97 -0.12 1.74
C GLN A 48 -6.63 -1.50 1.93
N PRO A 49 -7.60 -1.62 2.85
CA PRO A 49 -8.38 -2.84 2.99
C PRO A 49 -9.26 -3.03 1.74
N ASP A 50 -9.43 -4.28 1.33
CA ASP A 50 -10.27 -4.62 0.19
C ASP A 50 -11.73 -4.70 0.65
N LYS A 51 -12.63 -4.05 -0.09
CA LYS A 51 -14.05 -3.99 0.27
C LYS A 51 -14.74 -5.34 0.06
N GLU A 52 -14.36 -6.07 -0.98
CA GLU A 52 -14.97 -7.36 -1.31
C GLU A 52 -14.67 -8.40 -0.22
N ILE A 53 -13.43 -8.42 0.28
CA ILE A 53 -13.02 -9.31 1.36
C ILE A 53 -13.76 -8.97 2.66
N LEU A 54 -13.88 -7.68 2.99
CA LEU A 54 -14.63 -7.25 4.17
C LEU A 54 -16.12 -7.62 4.08
N GLU A 55 -16.73 -7.52 2.90
CA GLU A 55 -18.12 -7.92 2.68
C GLU A 55 -18.30 -9.44 2.76
N HIS A 56 -17.35 -10.20 2.21
CA HIS A 56 -17.34 -11.66 2.30
C HIS A 56 -17.26 -12.12 3.75
N ASP A 57 -16.33 -11.57 4.54
CA ASP A 57 -16.18 -11.91 5.96
C ASP A 57 -17.45 -11.58 6.77
N ARG A 58 -18.12 -10.46 6.46
CA ARG A 58 -19.42 -10.12 7.08
C ARG A 58 -20.51 -11.14 6.74
N LYS A 59 -20.63 -11.55 5.48
CA LYS A 59 -21.62 -12.56 5.05
C LYS A 59 -21.32 -13.90 5.71
N ARG A 60 -20.04 -14.28 5.77
CA ARG A 60 -19.59 -15.50 6.44
C ARG A 60 -19.99 -15.52 7.91
N ASP A 61 -19.81 -14.42 8.64
CA ASP A 61 -20.22 -14.35 10.05
C ASP A 61 -21.73 -14.57 10.26
N ILE A 62 -22.55 -14.09 9.32
CA ILE A 62 -24.00 -14.31 9.34
C ILE A 62 -24.30 -15.78 9.12
N GLU A 63 -23.72 -16.38 8.08
CA GLU A 63 -23.94 -17.79 7.75
C GLU A 63 -23.46 -18.74 8.84
N VAL A 64 -22.34 -18.42 9.52
CA VAL A 64 -21.87 -19.19 10.68
C VAL A 64 -22.93 -19.20 11.79
N LYS A 65 -23.54 -18.05 12.11
CA LYS A 65 -24.60 -17.99 13.14
C LYS A 65 -25.87 -18.71 12.73
N VAL A 66 -26.21 -18.69 11.45
CA VAL A 66 -27.35 -19.43 10.90
C VAL A 66 -27.08 -20.93 10.98
N PHE A 67 -25.86 -21.36 10.67
CA PHE A 67 -25.42 -22.73 10.80
C PHE A 67 -25.43 -23.21 12.26
N GLU A 68 -24.91 -22.41 13.19
CA GLU A 68 -24.98 -22.71 14.64
C GLU A 68 -26.41 -22.79 15.20
N LEU A 69 -27.38 -22.09 14.59
CA LEU A 69 -28.80 -22.23 14.95
C LEU A 69 -29.35 -23.54 14.40
N ARG A 70 -29.04 -23.84 13.14
CA ARG A 70 -29.45 -25.08 12.47
C ARG A 70 -28.97 -26.30 13.25
N ASP A 71 -27.68 -26.38 13.56
CA ASP A 71 -27.10 -27.49 14.33
C ASP A 71 -27.84 -27.70 15.67
N ARG A 72 -28.16 -26.61 16.37
CA ARG A 72 -28.92 -26.67 17.63
C ARG A 72 -30.34 -27.18 17.47
N LEU A 73 -31.05 -26.78 16.42
CA LEU A 73 -32.42 -27.24 16.18
C LEU A 73 -32.46 -28.69 15.68
N GLU A 74 -31.43 -29.12 14.94
CA GLU A 74 -31.25 -30.52 14.55
C GLU A 74 -30.97 -31.40 15.79
N ASP A 75 -30.14 -30.94 16.73
CA ASP A 75 -29.92 -31.62 18.02
C ASP A 75 -31.19 -31.70 18.88
N GLU A 76 -32.11 -30.75 18.73
CA GLU A 76 -33.42 -30.71 19.41
C GLU A 76 -34.51 -31.53 18.69
N GLU A 77 -34.17 -32.23 17.59
CA GLU A 77 -35.08 -33.05 16.76
C GLU A 77 -36.31 -32.28 16.23
N VAL A 78 -36.14 -30.99 15.93
CA VAL A 78 -37.19 -30.13 15.35
C VAL A 78 -37.45 -30.50 13.88
N ASP A 79 -38.69 -30.32 13.42
CA ASP A 79 -39.07 -30.57 12.02
C ASP A 79 -38.29 -29.69 11.03
N GLU A 80 -37.92 -30.26 9.89
CA GLU A 80 -37.07 -29.63 8.88
C GLU A 80 -37.68 -28.32 8.33
N GLU A 81 -39.00 -28.26 8.22
CA GLU A 81 -39.74 -27.05 7.81
C GLU A 81 -39.63 -25.92 8.84
N GLU A 82 -39.70 -26.26 10.14
CA GLU A 82 -39.55 -25.28 11.22
C GLU A 82 -38.10 -24.78 11.29
N ILE A 83 -37.12 -25.66 11.08
CA ILE A 83 -35.70 -25.30 11.01
C ILE A 83 -35.46 -24.28 9.89
N GLU A 84 -36.01 -24.50 8.69
CA GLU A 84 -35.83 -23.58 7.56
C GLU A 84 -36.46 -22.20 7.84
N THR A 85 -37.66 -22.16 8.41
CA THR A 85 -38.32 -20.88 8.73
C THR A 85 -37.56 -20.08 9.79
N GLN A 86 -37.04 -20.73 10.83
CA GLN A 86 -36.28 -20.06 11.90
C GLN A 86 -34.91 -19.58 11.41
N THR A 87 -34.20 -20.40 10.63
CA THR A 87 -32.90 -20.05 10.05
C THR A 87 -33.01 -18.92 9.02
N GLU A 88 -34.06 -18.90 8.19
CA GLU A 88 -34.30 -17.80 7.25
C GLU A 88 -34.69 -16.50 7.99
N ALA A 89 -35.51 -16.58 9.03
CA ALA A 89 -35.84 -15.44 9.87
C ALA A 89 -34.58 -14.84 10.53
N LEU A 90 -33.68 -15.69 11.04
CA LEU A 90 -32.40 -15.26 11.59
C LEU A 90 -31.50 -14.61 10.52
N ARG A 91 -31.37 -15.23 9.34
CA ARG A 91 -30.60 -14.70 8.21
C ARG A 91 -31.08 -13.30 7.83
N ARG A 92 -32.39 -13.11 7.64
CA ARG A 92 -33.00 -11.80 7.32
C ARG A 92 -32.73 -10.76 8.40
N LYS A 93 -32.84 -11.14 9.69
CA LYS A 93 -32.58 -10.26 10.82
C LYS A 93 -31.13 -9.78 10.86
N LEU A 94 -30.17 -10.70 10.75
CA LEU A 94 -28.74 -10.41 10.84
C LEU A 94 -28.23 -9.62 9.63
N THR A 95 -28.72 -9.91 8.42
CA THR A 95 -28.39 -9.12 7.22
C THR A 95 -28.84 -7.67 7.39
N LYS A 96 -30.06 -7.44 7.87
CA LYS A 96 -30.59 -6.09 8.13
C LYS A 96 -29.82 -5.34 9.21
N GLU A 97 -29.36 -6.04 10.25
CA GLU A 97 -28.52 -5.46 11.32
C GLU A 97 -27.13 -5.09 10.81
N SER A 98 -26.54 -5.94 9.96
CA SER A 98 -25.25 -5.71 9.31
C SER A 98 -25.28 -4.49 8.38
N GLU A 99 -26.33 -4.35 7.56
CA GLU A 99 -26.52 -3.19 6.68
C GLU A 99 -26.69 -1.87 7.43
N ARG A 100 -27.32 -1.90 8.61
CA ARG A 100 -27.48 -0.73 9.49
C ARG A 100 -26.17 -0.26 10.13
N GLY A 101 -25.05 -0.92 9.84
CA GLY A 101 -23.75 -0.61 10.45
C GLY A 101 -23.65 -1.02 11.92
N GLY A 102 -24.60 -1.84 12.40
CA GLY A 102 -24.67 -2.33 13.78
C GLY A 102 -23.76 -3.52 14.06
N GLY A 103 -22.76 -3.78 13.22
CA GLY A 103 -21.80 -4.86 13.44
C GLY A 103 -21.04 -4.64 14.75
N GLN A 104 -21.12 -5.60 15.67
CA GLN A 104 -20.30 -5.60 16.88
C GLN A 104 -18.84 -5.38 16.48
N VAL A 105 -18.21 -4.39 17.11
CA VAL A 105 -16.77 -4.15 16.94
C VAL A 105 -16.05 -5.38 17.46
N LYS A 106 -15.58 -6.25 16.55
CA LYS A 106 -14.83 -7.46 16.89
C LYS A 106 -13.60 -7.05 17.68
N LYS A 107 -13.60 -7.33 18.98
CA LYS A 107 -12.47 -7.12 19.88
C LYS A 107 -11.60 -8.37 19.79
N GLY A 108 -10.30 -8.21 19.47
CA GLY A 108 -9.38 -9.34 19.33
C GLY A 108 -9.38 -9.98 17.95
N LEU A 109 -9.21 -9.16 16.90
CA LEU A 109 -8.98 -9.64 15.53
C LEU A 109 -7.78 -10.60 15.49
N LYS A 110 -7.93 -11.70 14.76
CA LYS A 110 -6.87 -12.70 14.62
C LYS A 110 -5.80 -12.19 13.64
N MET A 111 -4.56 -12.67 13.77
CA MET A 111 -3.44 -12.22 12.91
C MET A 111 -3.68 -12.40 11.40
N HIS A 112 -4.51 -13.36 11.01
CA HIS A 112 -4.84 -13.62 9.60
C HIS A 112 -5.92 -12.67 9.02
N GLN A 113 -6.62 -11.90 9.86
CA GLN A 113 -7.67 -10.96 9.42
C GLN A 113 -7.04 -9.63 8.98
N VAL A 114 -6.18 -9.68 7.98
CA VAL A 114 -5.32 -8.55 7.56
C VAL A 114 -6.13 -7.33 7.13
N HIS A 115 -7.26 -7.52 6.45
CA HIS A 115 -8.08 -6.41 5.94
C HIS A 115 -8.90 -5.75 7.05
N GLU A 116 -9.48 -6.52 7.97
CA GLU A 116 -10.16 -5.98 9.15
C GLU A 116 -9.16 -5.24 10.06
N LEU A 117 -7.96 -5.81 10.26
CA LEU A 117 -6.87 -5.15 11.00
C LEU A 117 -6.44 -3.84 10.35
N ALA A 118 -6.26 -3.82 9.02
CA ALA A 118 -5.91 -2.62 8.28
C ALA A 118 -7.01 -1.55 8.41
N GLN A 119 -8.29 -1.93 8.27
CA GLN A 119 -9.41 -1.01 8.45
C GLN A 119 -9.48 -0.46 9.88
N ALA A 120 -9.27 -1.30 10.89
CA ALA A 120 -9.25 -0.90 12.29
C ALA A 120 -8.08 0.06 12.56
N LYS A 121 -6.89 -0.22 12.02
CA LYS A 121 -5.71 0.63 12.15
C LYS A 121 -5.92 2.00 11.51
N ILE A 122 -6.46 2.06 10.29
CA ILE A 122 -6.77 3.34 9.63
C ILE A 122 -7.73 4.18 10.50
N LYS A 123 -8.79 3.57 11.03
CA LYS A 123 -9.72 4.26 11.94
C LYS A 123 -9.07 4.73 13.24
N GLN A 124 -8.14 3.95 13.80
CA GLN A 124 -7.38 4.31 14.99
C GLN A 124 -6.42 5.47 14.69
N ASP A 125 -5.69 5.40 13.59
CA ASP A 125 -4.78 6.44 13.13
C ASP A 125 -5.54 7.74 12.87
N ASP A 126 -6.71 7.69 12.22
CA ASP A 126 -7.57 8.85 11.99
C ASP A 126 -8.06 9.49 13.29
N ARG A 127 -8.45 8.68 14.27
CA ARG A 127 -8.86 9.15 15.60
C ARG A 127 -7.67 9.78 16.33
N PHE A 128 -6.51 9.14 16.28
CA PHE A 128 -5.30 9.62 16.92
C PHE A 128 -4.82 10.93 16.31
N ARG A 129 -4.81 11.01 14.97
CA ARG A 129 -4.54 12.22 14.21
C ARG A 129 -5.45 13.37 14.61
N SER A 130 -6.75 13.10 14.72
CA SER A 130 -7.74 14.09 15.16
C SER A 130 -7.48 14.56 16.59
N ALA A 131 -7.12 13.64 17.50
CA ALA A 131 -6.78 13.95 18.88
C ALA A 131 -5.51 14.80 19.01
N LEU A 132 -4.53 14.59 18.11
CA LEU A 132 -3.32 15.42 18.03
C LEU A 132 -3.54 16.76 17.31
N GLY A 133 -4.75 17.03 16.81
CA GLY A 133 -5.05 18.26 16.07
C GLY A 133 -4.38 18.33 14.69
N ILE A 134 -3.94 17.20 14.13
CA ILE A 134 -3.32 17.15 12.80
C ILE A 134 -4.43 17.18 11.75
N GLY A 135 -4.53 18.28 11.01
CA GLY A 135 -5.54 18.45 9.94
C GLY A 135 -5.42 17.40 8.84
N ARG A 136 -6.52 17.14 8.09
CA ARG A 136 -6.59 16.13 7.00
C ARG A 136 -5.63 16.38 5.83
N ASP A 137 -5.25 17.64 5.65
CA ASP A 137 -4.38 18.10 4.56
C ASP A 137 -2.90 18.20 5.02
N TYR A 138 -2.56 17.59 6.15
CA TYR A 138 -1.18 17.54 6.63
C TYR A 138 -0.30 16.74 5.67
N GLU A 139 0.61 17.43 5.00
CA GLU A 139 1.68 16.83 4.20
C GLU A 139 2.95 16.67 5.04
N GLU A 140 3.55 15.49 4.95
CA GLU A 140 4.83 15.22 5.59
C GLU A 140 5.91 16.21 5.10
N GLY A 141 6.60 16.84 6.05
CA GLY A 141 7.62 17.85 5.78
C GLY A 141 7.12 19.23 5.40
N SER A 142 5.80 19.46 5.38
CA SER A 142 5.22 20.80 5.22
C SER A 142 5.70 21.79 6.30
N HIS A 143 6.02 21.32 7.50
CA HIS A 143 6.59 22.13 8.57
C HIS A 143 7.97 22.66 8.22
N TRP A 144 8.87 21.82 7.67
CA TRP A 144 10.22 22.24 7.29
C TRP A 144 10.20 23.19 6.09
N LYS A 145 9.36 22.96 5.08
CA LYS A 145 9.18 23.88 3.95
C LYS A 145 8.75 25.27 4.42
N LYS A 146 7.78 25.34 5.34
CA LYS A 146 7.33 26.62 5.92
C LYS A 146 8.42 27.30 6.75
N ASP A 147 9.29 26.55 7.43
CA ASP A 147 10.42 27.13 8.17
C ASP A 147 11.49 27.68 7.22
N GLU A 148 11.81 26.96 6.15
CA GLU A 148 12.71 27.42 5.09
C GLU A 148 12.19 28.69 4.41
N GLU A 149 10.92 28.72 4.01
CA GLU A 149 10.27 29.91 3.44
C GLU A 149 10.33 31.11 4.41
N ARG A 150 10.08 30.89 5.70
CA ARG A 150 10.19 31.94 6.73
C ARG A 150 11.62 32.45 6.90
N ARG A 151 12.62 31.56 6.81
CA ARG A 151 14.05 31.95 6.87
C ARG A 151 14.43 32.76 5.64
N MET A 152 14.05 32.31 4.45
CA MET A 152 14.31 33.01 3.20
C MET A 152 13.66 34.40 3.18
N ALA A 153 12.38 34.50 3.59
CA ALA A 153 11.68 35.78 3.68
C ALA A 153 12.31 36.73 4.72
N LYS A 154 12.88 36.20 5.81
CA LYS A 154 13.64 37.01 6.78
C LYS A 154 14.95 37.53 6.19
N LEU A 155 15.68 36.69 5.45
CA LEU A 155 16.92 37.08 4.78
C LEU A 155 16.66 38.16 3.73
N GLU A 156 15.63 37.99 2.88
CA GLU A 156 15.25 38.98 1.86
C GLU A 156 14.87 40.34 2.48
N LYS A 157 14.13 40.33 3.61
CA LYS A 157 13.83 41.57 4.34
C LYS A 157 15.09 42.25 4.87
N LEU A 158 16.02 41.47 5.40
CA LEU A 158 17.29 41.98 5.92
C LEU A 158 18.12 42.60 4.79
N GLU A 159 18.19 41.95 3.62
CA GLU A 159 18.86 42.48 2.44
C GLU A 159 18.24 43.81 1.98
N ARG A 160 16.90 43.90 1.92
CA ARG A 160 16.17 45.12 1.55
C ARG A 160 16.36 46.27 2.54
N GLU A 161 16.53 45.99 3.83
CA GLU A 161 16.84 46.99 4.86
C GLU A 161 18.32 47.45 4.80
N THR A 162 19.21 46.61 4.28
CA THR A 162 20.64 46.93 4.13
C THR A 162 21.01 47.62 2.81
N GLU A 163 20.09 47.68 1.83
CA GLU A 163 20.25 48.52 0.64
C GLU A 163 19.69 49.93 0.92
N PRO A 164 20.54 50.95 1.17
CA PRO A 164 20.05 52.32 1.36
C PRO A 164 19.53 52.89 0.03
N GLU A 165 18.38 53.59 0.10
CA GLU A 165 17.86 54.40 -1.00
C GLU A 165 18.95 55.34 -1.53
N LYS A 166 19.23 55.24 -2.83
CA LYS A 166 20.11 56.16 -3.58
C LYS A 166 19.41 57.47 -3.89
#